data_AF-A0A7G6X0S0-F1
#
_entry.id   AF-A0A7G6X0S0-F1
#
_cell.length_a   1.000
_cell.length_b   1.000
_cell.length_c   1.000
_cell.angle_alpha   90.00
_cell.angle_beta   90.00
_cell.angle_gamma   90.00
#
_symmetry.space_group_name_H-M   'P 1'
#
loop_
_entity.id
_entity.type
_entity.pdbx_description
1 polymer ?
#
loop_
_entity_poly.entity_id
_entity_poly.type
_entity_poly.pdbx_seq_one_letter_code
_entity_poly.pdbx_strand_id
1 'polypeptide(L)'
;MSVIEGRQTAAYDKDLVVFLIGMRVNRLRAWREWLPVAKAMGPMVRELSADPASGLLGFRTFAGLRTTTMLQYWESAEKLQAFANDPDRTHRPAWTKFFKLAYQGNNVGIWHETYVVPAGGFETIYGNMPLLGLGKVSGVVPANSRGRSAAERLAKK
;
A
#
# COMPACT_ATOMS: atom_id res chain seq x y z
N MET A 1 12.60 16.73 2.60
CA MET A 1 13.17 15.74 1.66
C MET A 1 13.66 16.51 0.45
N SER A 2 14.85 16.20 -0.07
CA SER A 2 15.37 16.85 -1.28
C SER A 2 14.52 16.47 -2.50
N VAL A 3 14.36 17.43 -3.41
CA VAL A 3 13.72 17.21 -4.71
C VAL A 3 14.76 16.65 -5.67
N ILE A 4 14.39 15.65 -6.46
CA ILE A 4 15.22 15.12 -7.56
C ILE A 4 14.71 15.75 -8.85
N GLU A 5 15.56 16.54 -9.49
CA GLU A 5 15.23 17.25 -10.72
C GLU A 5 15.18 16.33 -11.94
N GLY A 6 14.41 16.74 -12.93
CA GLY A 6 14.27 16.03 -14.20
C GLY A 6 13.32 14.85 -14.15
N ARG A 7 13.25 14.13 -15.28
CA ARG A 7 12.32 13.01 -15.49
C ARG A 7 12.97 11.70 -15.08
N GLN A 8 12.50 11.13 -13.99
CA GLN A 8 12.99 9.91 -13.35
C GLN A 8 11.96 8.78 -13.45
N THR A 9 12.39 7.55 -13.20
CA THR A 9 11.57 6.33 -13.07
C THR A 9 12.12 5.46 -11.93
N ALA A 10 11.29 4.62 -11.32
CA ALA A 10 11.74 3.73 -10.26
C ALA A 10 12.79 2.74 -10.80
N ALA A 11 13.81 2.45 -9.99
CA ALA A 11 14.79 1.42 -10.31
C ALA A 11 14.27 -0.02 -10.07
N TYR A 12 13.04 -0.17 -9.56
CA TYR A 12 12.40 -1.45 -9.26
C TYR A 12 12.07 -2.24 -10.53
N ASP A 13 12.46 -3.51 -10.59
CA ASP A 13 12.36 -4.38 -11.76
C ASP A 13 11.89 -5.81 -11.45
N LYS A 14 11.41 -6.05 -10.23
CA LYS A 14 10.90 -7.35 -9.79
C LYS A 14 9.38 -7.41 -9.88
N ASP A 15 8.83 -8.60 -9.65
CA ASP A 15 7.41 -8.78 -9.38
C ASP A 15 6.95 -7.90 -8.21
N LEU A 16 5.71 -7.46 -8.28
CA LEU A 16 5.14 -6.50 -7.36
C LEU A 16 3.70 -6.87 -7.04
N VAL A 17 3.34 -6.78 -5.77
CA VAL A 17 1.94 -6.70 -5.36
C VAL A 17 1.59 -5.30 -4.93
N VAL A 18 0.57 -4.72 -5.55
CA VAL A 18 -0.04 -3.46 -5.11
C VAL A 18 -1.30 -3.80 -4.34
N PHE A 19 -1.30 -3.49 -3.05
CA PHE A 19 -2.43 -3.72 -2.17
C PHE A 19 -3.04 -2.40 -1.74
N LEU A 20 -4.30 -2.17 -2.12
CA LEU A 20 -5.10 -1.06 -1.64
C LEU A 20 -5.98 -1.58 -0.53
N ILE A 21 -5.98 -0.92 0.62
CA ILE A 21 -6.87 -1.23 1.73
C ILE A 21 -7.40 0.04 2.35
N GLY A 22 -8.65 0.06 2.76
CA GLY A 22 -9.24 1.26 3.30
C GLY A 22 -10.49 1.03 4.11
N MET A 23 -10.98 2.13 4.66
CA MET A 23 -12.30 2.18 5.29
C MET A 23 -13.10 3.37 4.77
N ARG A 24 -14.42 3.28 4.92
CA ARG A 24 -15.36 4.37 4.69
C ARG A 24 -16.28 4.53 5.89
N VAL A 25 -16.33 5.74 6.44
CA VAL A 25 -17.28 6.14 7.45
C VAL A 25 -18.60 6.51 6.78
N ASN A 26 -19.62 5.68 6.96
CA ASN A 26 -20.96 5.90 6.43
C ASN A 26 -21.80 6.77 7.37
N ARG A 27 -21.60 6.63 8.70
CA ARG A 27 -22.26 7.45 9.72
C ARG A 27 -21.24 8.10 10.66
N LEU A 28 -20.99 9.39 10.46
CA LEU A 28 -19.99 10.16 11.25
C LEU A 28 -20.24 10.13 12.76
N ARG A 29 -21.51 10.17 13.19
CA ARG A 29 -21.89 10.14 14.62
C ARG A 29 -21.56 8.81 15.31
N ALA A 30 -21.34 7.73 14.56
CA ALA A 30 -21.03 6.40 15.08
C ALA A 30 -19.53 6.23 15.39
N TRP A 31 -18.93 7.23 16.05
CA TRP A 31 -17.47 7.30 16.27
C TRP A 31 -16.91 6.16 17.10
N ARG A 32 -17.72 5.56 17.98
CA ARG A 32 -17.31 4.39 18.79
C ARG A 32 -17.02 3.16 17.92
N GLU A 33 -17.60 3.08 16.73
CA GLU A 33 -17.46 1.94 15.82
C GLU A 33 -16.39 2.20 14.77
N TRP A 34 -16.35 3.40 14.17
CA TRP A 34 -15.38 3.70 13.11
C TRP A 34 -14.00 4.11 13.61
N LEU A 35 -13.88 4.72 14.80
CA LEU A 35 -12.58 5.16 15.32
C LEU A 35 -11.62 4.00 15.62
N PRO A 36 -12.06 2.86 16.18
CA PRO A 36 -11.21 1.68 16.32
C PRO A 36 -10.69 1.13 14.99
N VAL A 37 -11.53 1.12 13.94
CA VAL A 37 -11.16 0.67 12.60
C VAL A 37 -10.09 1.61 12.00
N ALA A 38 -10.28 2.93 12.15
CA ALA A 38 -9.33 3.94 11.69
C ALA A 38 -7.93 3.77 12.31
N LYS A 39 -7.87 3.30 13.57
CA LYS A 39 -6.62 3.11 14.32
C LYS A 39 -5.96 1.75 14.12
N ALA A 40 -6.64 0.80 13.46
CA ALA A 40 -6.18 -0.58 13.34
C ALA A 40 -4.91 -0.74 12.48
N MET A 41 -4.79 0.05 11.41
CA MET A 41 -3.67 -0.09 10.45
C MET A 41 -2.32 0.37 11.01
N GLY A 42 -2.30 1.31 11.96
CA GLY A 42 -1.05 1.87 12.49
C GLY A 42 -0.11 0.82 13.10
N PRO A 43 -0.58 0.01 14.06
CA PRO A 43 0.19 -1.09 14.63
C PRO A 43 0.66 -2.11 13.59
N MET A 44 -0.20 -2.51 12.65
CA MET A 44 0.15 -3.47 11.60
C MET A 44 1.31 -3.00 10.75
N VAL A 45 1.24 -1.76 10.28
CA VAL A 45 2.30 -1.21 9.44
C VAL A 45 3.59 -1.00 10.22
N ARG A 46 3.51 -0.65 11.51
CA ARG A 46 4.69 -0.54 12.38
C ARG A 46 5.37 -1.89 12.56
N GLU A 47 4.59 -2.95 12.79
CA GLU A 47 5.09 -4.31 12.89
C GLU A 47 5.77 -4.75 11.59
N LEU A 48 5.09 -4.59 10.45
CA LEU A 48 5.63 -4.93 9.13
C LEU A 48 6.90 -4.14 8.80
N SER A 49 6.95 -2.85 9.15
CA SER A 49 8.13 -2.02 8.91
C SER A 49 9.32 -2.39 9.80
N ALA A 50 9.08 -3.04 10.93
CA ALA A 50 10.12 -3.53 11.83
C ALA A 50 10.63 -4.94 11.45
N ASP A 51 9.93 -5.63 10.55
CA ASP A 51 10.26 -6.97 10.07
C ASP A 51 10.51 -6.94 8.55
N PRO A 52 11.77 -6.76 8.10
CA PRO A 52 12.10 -6.77 6.67
C PRO A 52 11.74 -8.08 5.97
N ALA A 53 11.65 -9.20 6.69
CA ALA A 53 11.30 -10.49 6.10
C ALA A 53 9.81 -10.59 5.75
N SER A 54 8.96 -9.74 6.36
CA SER A 54 7.51 -9.69 6.13
C SER A 54 7.11 -9.48 4.67
N GLY A 55 7.98 -8.87 3.86
CA GLY A 55 7.72 -8.61 2.45
C GLY A 55 7.00 -7.29 2.16
N LEU A 56 6.73 -6.46 3.17
CA LEU A 56 6.25 -5.10 2.95
C LEU A 56 7.40 -4.22 2.42
N LEU A 57 7.25 -3.74 1.19
CA LEU A 57 8.24 -2.87 0.54
C LEU A 57 8.05 -1.39 0.91
N GLY A 58 6.80 -0.99 1.11
CA GLY A 58 6.46 0.37 1.46
C GLY A 58 4.97 0.63 1.42
N PHE A 59 4.55 1.75 2.00
CA PHE A 59 3.14 2.11 2.06
C PHE A 59 2.95 3.63 2.02
N ARG A 60 1.73 4.04 1.69
CA ARG A 60 1.27 5.43 1.72
C ARG A 60 -0.18 5.48 2.15
N THR A 61 -0.50 6.42 3.03
CA THR A 61 -1.87 6.66 3.50
C THR A 61 -2.43 7.92 2.86
N PHE A 62 -3.64 7.82 2.34
CA PHE A 62 -4.45 8.90 1.82
C PHE A 62 -5.66 9.03 2.74
N ALA A 63 -5.75 10.15 3.45
CA ALA A 63 -6.88 10.47 4.29
C ALA A 63 -7.82 11.43 3.56
N GLY A 64 -9.09 11.07 3.48
CA GLY A 64 -10.19 11.95 3.07
C GLY A 64 -11.14 12.21 4.24
N LEU A 65 -12.18 13.01 4.00
CA LEU A 65 -13.16 13.37 5.04
C LEU A 65 -13.94 12.17 5.60
N ARG A 66 -14.21 11.17 4.76
CA ARG A 66 -14.96 9.96 5.13
C ARG A 66 -14.28 8.67 4.75
N THR A 67 -13.22 8.73 3.96
CA THR A 67 -12.53 7.56 3.45
C THR A 67 -11.07 7.62 3.85
N THR A 68 -10.50 6.46 4.13
CA THR A 68 -9.05 6.30 4.16
C THR A 68 -8.68 5.24 3.15
N THR A 69 -7.58 5.47 2.46
CA THR A 69 -6.97 4.50 1.55
C THR A 69 -5.51 4.38 1.93
N MET A 70 -5.04 3.17 2.14
CA MET A 70 -3.63 2.85 2.26
C MET A 70 -3.23 2.05 1.03
N LEU A 71 -2.27 2.58 0.30
CA LEU A 71 -1.55 1.86 -0.75
C LEU A 71 -0.35 1.18 -0.10
N GLN A 72 -0.16 -0.10 -0.38
CA GLN A 72 1.00 -0.87 0.04
C GLN A 72 1.63 -1.54 -1.18
N TYR A 73 2.96 -1.65 -1.14
CA TYR A 73 3.75 -2.44 -2.07
C TYR A 73 4.30 -3.65 -1.33
N TRP A 74 4.16 -4.82 -1.93
CA TRP A 74 4.58 -6.09 -1.36
C TRP A 74 5.43 -6.88 -2.35
N GLU A 75 6.36 -7.66 -1.83
CA GLU A 75 7.22 -8.55 -2.62
C GLU A 75 6.42 -9.65 -3.32
N SER A 76 5.40 -10.21 -2.65
CA SER A 76 4.57 -11.25 -3.24
C SER A 76 3.19 -11.34 -2.57
N ALA A 77 2.25 -12.00 -3.25
CA ALA A 77 0.91 -12.24 -2.72
C ALA A 77 0.95 -13.24 -1.55
N GLU A 78 1.87 -14.19 -1.60
CA GLU A 78 2.09 -15.21 -0.57
C GLU A 78 2.52 -14.54 0.75
N LYS A 79 3.44 -13.57 0.71
CA LYS A 79 3.88 -12.85 1.90
C LYS A 79 2.78 -11.96 2.50
N LEU A 80 2.02 -11.27 1.65
CA LEU A 80 0.84 -10.52 2.07
C LEU A 80 -0.18 -11.43 2.78
N GLN A 81 -0.48 -12.59 2.20
CA GLN A 81 -1.41 -13.56 2.77
C GLN A 81 -0.87 -14.22 4.04
N ALA A 82 0.43 -14.50 4.10
CA ALA A 82 1.07 -15.05 5.29
C ALA A 82 0.87 -14.10 6.49
N PHE A 83 1.12 -12.80 6.32
CA PHE A 83 0.85 -11.82 7.37
C PHE A 83 -0.65 -11.74 7.74
N ALA A 84 -1.54 -11.77 6.74
CA ALA A 84 -2.98 -11.67 7.00
C ALA A 84 -3.55 -12.87 7.77
N ASN A 85 -2.98 -14.06 7.58
CA ASN A 85 -3.47 -15.31 8.16
C ASN A 85 -2.73 -15.74 9.44
N ASP A 86 -1.61 -15.10 9.76
CA ASP A 86 -0.82 -15.45 10.94
C ASP A 86 -1.57 -15.04 12.23
N PRO A 87 -1.87 -16.01 13.12
CA PRO A 87 -2.65 -15.76 14.33
C PRO A 87 -1.91 -14.91 15.37
N ASP A 88 -0.57 -14.86 15.31
CA ASP A 88 0.28 -14.17 16.28
C ASP A 88 0.58 -12.72 15.85
N ARG A 89 0.17 -12.34 14.63
CA ARG A 89 0.38 -11.01 14.06
C ARG A 89 -0.77 -10.06 14.37
N THR A 90 -0.49 -8.76 14.31
CA THR A 90 -1.46 -7.71 14.65
C THR A 90 -2.70 -7.65 13.75
N HIS A 91 -2.70 -8.30 12.58
CA HIS A 91 -3.88 -8.38 11.71
C HIS A 91 -5.04 -9.12 12.40
N ARG A 92 -4.78 -10.27 13.02
CA ARG A 92 -5.83 -11.13 13.57
C ARG A 92 -6.62 -10.48 14.72
N PRO A 93 -5.98 -9.86 15.74
CA PRO A 93 -6.71 -9.13 16.78
C PRO A 93 -7.56 -7.97 16.25
N ALA A 94 -7.05 -7.23 15.26
CA ALA A 94 -7.78 -6.14 14.64
C ALA A 94 -9.02 -6.64 13.88
N TRP A 95 -8.88 -7.76 13.16
CA TRP A 95 -9.97 -8.42 12.45
C TRP A 95 -11.08 -8.85 13.40
N THR A 96 -10.72 -9.49 14.52
CA THR A 96 -11.66 -9.87 15.57
C THR A 96 -12.38 -8.65 16.16
N LYS A 97 -11.66 -7.55 16.40
CA LYS A 97 -12.24 -6.31 16.91
C LYS A 97 -13.22 -5.67 15.92
N PHE A 98 -12.90 -5.68 14.64
CA PHE A 98 -13.79 -5.20 13.58
C PHE A 98 -15.10 -6.00 13.53
N PHE A 99 -15.01 -7.33 13.56
CA PHE A 99 -16.21 -8.19 13.61
C PHE A 99 -17.11 -7.90 14.80
N LYS A 100 -16.52 -7.71 15.99
CA LYS A 100 -17.27 -7.45 17.22
C LYS A 100 -17.95 -6.07 17.23
N LEU A 101 -17.30 -5.05 16.67
CA LEU A 101 -17.73 -3.65 16.85
C LEU A 101 -18.47 -3.05 15.65
N ALA A 102 -18.19 -3.51 14.44
CA ALA A 102 -18.58 -2.78 13.23
C ALA A 102 -19.25 -3.65 12.16
N TYR A 103 -18.92 -4.94 12.08
CA TYR A 103 -19.34 -5.79 10.96
C TYR A 103 -20.85 -6.01 10.86
N GLN A 104 -21.57 -6.08 11.98
CA GLN A 104 -23.02 -6.30 11.98
C GLN A 104 -23.83 -5.07 11.53
N GLY A 105 -23.19 -3.92 11.30
CA GLY A 105 -23.85 -2.67 10.95
C GLY A 105 -23.39 -2.09 9.62
N ASN A 106 -23.97 -0.93 9.27
CA ASN A 106 -23.61 -0.20 8.05
C ASN A 106 -22.91 1.14 8.36
N ASN A 107 -22.48 1.38 9.60
CA ASN A 107 -21.93 2.66 10.04
C ASN A 107 -20.49 2.90 9.53
N VAL A 108 -19.73 1.83 9.32
CA VAL A 108 -18.39 1.85 8.73
C VAL A 108 -18.20 0.63 7.84
N GLY A 109 -17.63 0.84 6.67
CA GLY A 109 -17.20 -0.22 5.77
C GLY A 109 -15.69 -0.29 5.69
N ILE A 110 -15.18 -1.45 5.30
CA ILE A 110 -13.79 -1.65 4.89
C ILE A 110 -13.78 -2.21 3.48
N TRP A 111 -12.66 -2.06 2.79
CA TRP A 111 -12.47 -2.61 1.46
C TRP A 111 -10.99 -2.88 1.23
N HIS A 112 -10.69 -3.78 0.31
CA HIS A 112 -9.34 -3.95 -0.19
C HIS A 112 -9.34 -4.46 -1.63
N GLU A 113 -8.26 -4.18 -2.35
CA GLU A 113 -7.98 -4.64 -3.70
C GLU A 113 -6.53 -5.12 -3.76
N THR A 114 -6.29 -6.27 -4.39
CA THR A 114 -4.94 -6.84 -4.55
C THR A 114 -4.63 -6.97 -6.02
N TYR A 115 -3.56 -6.35 -6.47
CA TYR A 115 -3.07 -6.42 -7.85
C TYR A 115 -1.73 -7.13 -7.86
N VAL A 116 -1.64 -8.27 -8.53
CA VAL A 116 -0.39 -8.99 -8.74
C VAL A 116 0.16 -8.57 -10.10
N VAL A 117 1.32 -7.91 -10.09
CA VAL A 117 1.93 -7.31 -11.26
C VAL A 117 3.28 -7.97 -11.50
N PRO A 118 3.45 -8.73 -12.59
CA PRO A 118 4.74 -9.33 -12.91
C PRO A 118 5.78 -8.26 -13.22
N ALA A 119 7.06 -8.61 -13.12
CA ALA A 119 8.17 -7.80 -13.60
C ALA A 119 7.90 -7.32 -15.04
N GLY A 120 8.15 -6.03 -15.29
CA GLY A 120 7.82 -5.37 -16.57
C GLY A 120 6.34 -4.99 -16.75
N GLY A 121 5.44 -5.47 -15.89
CA GLY A 121 4.00 -5.18 -15.93
C GLY A 121 3.57 -3.83 -15.36
N PHE A 122 4.51 -2.96 -14.99
CA PHE A 122 4.27 -1.62 -14.48
C PHE A 122 5.31 -0.62 -15.03
N GLU A 123 4.95 0.66 -15.04
CA GLU A 123 5.88 1.75 -15.33
C GLU A 123 5.64 2.90 -14.35
N THR A 124 6.67 3.71 -14.13
CA THR A 124 6.59 4.88 -13.24
C THR A 124 7.29 6.07 -13.85
N ILE A 125 6.79 7.27 -13.55
CA ILE A 125 7.45 8.55 -13.86
C ILE A 125 7.37 9.47 -12.66
N TYR A 126 8.50 10.12 -12.36
CA TYR A 126 8.61 11.17 -11.36
C TYR A 126 9.28 12.38 -12.02
N GLY A 127 8.70 13.57 -11.92
CA GLY A 127 9.25 14.79 -12.51
C GLY A 127 9.38 15.87 -11.45
N ASN A 128 10.59 16.32 -11.13
CA ASN A 128 10.86 17.33 -10.11
C ASN A 128 10.19 17.00 -8.75
N MET A 129 10.35 15.75 -8.31
CA MET A 129 9.69 15.21 -7.11
C MET A 129 10.72 14.66 -6.12
N PRO A 130 10.45 14.71 -4.81
CA PRO A 130 11.14 13.84 -3.86
C PRO A 130 10.80 12.37 -4.13
N LEU A 131 11.60 11.44 -3.57
CA LEU A 131 11.32 10.00 -3.68
C LEU A 131 9.92 9.66 -3.16
N LEU A 132 9.16 8.95 -3.98
CA LEU A 132 7.75 8.64 -3.73
C LEU A 132 7.39 7.30 -4.37
N GLY A 133 6.43 6.59 -3.75
CA GLY A 133 5.97 5.31 -4.27
C GLY A 133 7.12 4.30 -4.39
N LEU A 134 7.16 3.56 -5.50
CA LEU A 134 8.26 2.64 -5.83
C LEU A 134 9.63 3.33 -5.90
N GLY A 135 9.70 4.60 -6.30
CA GLY A 135 10.95 5.37 -6.26
C GLY A 135 11.53 5.48 -4.85
N LYS A 136 10.70 5.44 -3.79
CA LYS A 136 11.18 5.37 -2.41
C LYS A 136 11.66 3.96 -2.02
N VAL A 137 11.11 2.92 -2.64
CA VAL A 137 11.44 1.51 -2.37
C VAL A 137 12.82 1.16 -2.93
N SER A 138 13.08 1.53 -4.20
CA SER A 138 14.28 1.11 -4.93
C SER A 138 15.24 2.24 -5.28
N GLY A 139 14.89 3.49 -4.98
CA GLY A 139 15.48 4.65 -5.64
C GLY A 139 14.96 4.85 -7.06
N VAL A 140 15.53 5.83 -7.76
CA VAL A 140 15.14 6.23 -9.12
C VAL A 140 16.34 6.33 -10.05
N VAL A 141 16.09 6.19 -11.36
CA VAL A 141 17.05 6.38 -12.45
C VAL A 141 16.45 7.31 -13.51
N PRO A 142 17.26 7.95 -14.38
CA PRO A 142 16.75 8.76 -15.49
C PRO A 142 15.76 7.95 -16.35
N ALA A 143 14.58 8.52 -16.64
CA ALA A 143 13.52 7.77 -17.31
C ALA A 143 13.94 7.23 -18.69
N ASN A 144 14.76 7.98 -19.42
CA ASN A 144 15.30 7.60 -20.73
C ASN A 144 16.20 6.36 -20.68
N SER A 145 16.75 5.99 -19.53
CA SER A 145 17.52 4.74 -19.36
C SER A 145 16.63 3.48 -19.48
N ARG A 146 15.34 3.60 -19.16
CA ARG A 146 14.37 2.49 -19.25
C ARG A 146 13.47 2.58 -20.49
N GLY A 147 13.21 3.78 -21.00
CA GLY A 147 12.45 4.01 -22.23
C GLY A 147 11.91 5.44 -22.31
N ARG A 148 11.80 5.99 -23.52
CA ARG A 148 11.33 7.36 -23.78
C ARG A 148 9.82 7.48 -23.63
N SER A 149 9.06 6.45 -23.99
CA SER A 149 7.59 6.38 -23.86
C SER A 149 7.15 5.43 -22.74
N ALA A 150 5.87 5.48 -22.32
CA ALA A 150 5.32 4.50 -21.38
C ALA A 150 5.30 3.09 -21.98
N ALA A 151 4.91 2.97 -23.26
CA ALA A 151 4.92 1.70 -23.99
C ALA A 151 6.31 1.06 -24.03
N GLU A 152 7.37 1.84 -24.28
CA GLU A 152 8.75 1.33 -24.24
C GLU A 152 9.16 0.81 -22.85
N ARG A 153 8.70 1.44 -21.77
CA ARG A 153 8.98 0.99 -20.40
C ARG A 153 8.19 -0.27 -20.02
N LEU A 154 6.96 -0.41 -20.51
CA LEU A 154 6.11 -1.61 -20.30
C LEU A 154 6.48 -2.78 -21.22
N ALA A 155 7.17 -2.51 -22.33
CA ALA A 155 7.57 -3.56 -23.28
C ALA A 155 8.83 -4.32 -22.86
N LYS A 156 9.61 -3.78 -21.91
CA LYS A 156 10.76 -4.48 -21.31
C LYS A 156 10.25 -5.54 -20.35
N LYS A 157 10.31 -6.80 -20.78
CA LYS A 157 10.23 -7.98 -19.91
C LYS A 157 11.59 -8.30 -19.35
#